data_AF-A0A8F6XGF4-F1
#
_entry.id   AF-A0A8F6XGF4-F1
#
_cell.length_a   1.000
_cell.length_b   1.000
_cell.length_c   1.000
_cell.angle_alpha   90.00
_cell.angle_beta   90.00
_cell.angle_gamma   90.00
#
_symmetry.space_group_name_H-M   'P 1'
#
loop_
_entity.id
_entity.type
_entity.pdbx_description
1 polymer ?
#
loop_
_entity_poly.entity_id
_entity_poly.type
_entity_poly.pdbx_seq_one_letter_code
_entity_poly.pdbx_strand_id
1 'polypeptide(L)'
;MRRKMVNNRLKMVIAILIVFSLVYSIGFITPMNSDDYTYALRELSLSSVKMHYLGWSGRVVSDTISTSLLKFFSPHIYNAINSAALTLMVLCWTMIPATLTKSSPSPYVMIFLFFLYFIANPALGQTNFWLVGSANYLWTNMFIAIYILISIYLSNGKKSNVILFVYAISSIFAGCSNENTSLVVVLISVVYFFIMNRNKYLLIGVFGSAIGAGVLLLAPGNLSRASTIQDWYNQPIAWRVLEHFSERLPSAMGAYWQVYIAFIILLISVVLSRNSSSKLMFGSFLFILGAIAANVAFLASPAMPSRALNGALCFMILSISFVAHSAFTKFNKASIYLSVTTYAMAFLYFIPSYILYYSSIKSISKQTEIREEIIDRAKHNKQDQAIIPDYYFPPVLHAGPSLDTFNSEAMSRYYGIDLKITAPGFFDYSRAFNFKPLNINAKICNNVYIKSLWIYKQQMGIKTFVIFEFNKNPADSLDENTAMFISFKTKDGKIINADVDKKTFQIDGRWLSGRAINGIDSNELESITSGTWDVRTGARTNENIKEIIK
;
A
#
# COMPACT_ATOMS: atom_id res chain seq x y z
N MET A 1 13.62 10.79 39.82
CA MET A 1 13.07 11.45 38.61
C MET A 1 13.98 11.28 37.37
N ARG A 2 15.28 11.61 37.44
CA ARG A 2 16.24 11.50 36.32
C ARG A 2 16.34 10.10 35.69
N ARG A 3 16.44 9.03 36.49
CA ARG A 3 16.48 7.62 36.01
C ARG A 3 15.20 7.18 35.27
N LYS A 4 14.02 7.63 35.72
CA LYS A 4 12.72 7.35 35.07
C LYS A 4 12.58 8.07 33.73
N MET A 5 13.08 9.31 33.63
CA MET A 5 13.11 10.07 32.37
C MET A 5 14.08 9.47 31.33
N VAL A 6 15.28 9.04 31.77
CA VAL A 6 16.25 8.35 30.90
C VAL A 6 15.67 7.04 30.35
N ASN A 7 14.99 6.26 31.20
CA ASN A 7 14.33 5.02 30.78
C ASN A 7 13.24 5.28 29.73
N ASN A 8 12.42 6.34 29.88
CA ASN A 8 11.39 6.65 28.88
C ASN A 8 11.96 7.10 27.53
N ARG A 9 13.07 7.86 27.53
CA ARG A 9 13.77 8.24 26.29
C ARG A 9 14.33 7.03 25.56
N LEU A 10 14.97 6.12 26.29
CA LEU A 10 15.48 4.87 25.71
C LEU A 10 14.34 4.04 25.10
N LYS A 11 13.23 3.87 25.81
CA LYS A 11 12.05 3.16 25.27
C LYS A 11 11.48 3.82 24.02
N MET A 12 11.50 5.15 23.94
CA MET A 12 11.07 5.87 22.73
C MET A 12 12.02 5.60 21.56
N VAL A 13 13.33 5.62 21.78
CA VAL A 13 14.31 5.26 20.74
C VAL A 13 14.09 3.83 20.25
N ILE A 14 13.86 2.88 21.16
CA ILE A 14 13.53 1.50 20.80
C ILE A 14 12.24 1.44 19.96
N ALA A 15 11.18 2.17 20.35
CA ALA A 15 9.94 2.22 19.57
C ALA A 15 10.15 2.77 18.15
N ILE A 16 10.95 3.84 18.02
CA ILE A 16 11.34 4.41 16.71
C ILE A 16 12.06 3.35 15.87
N LEU A 17 13.04 2.65 16.44
CA LEU A 17 13.79 1.60 15.74
C LEU A 17 12.91 0.41 15.34
N ILE A 18 11.95 0.02 16.18
CA ILE A 18 10.99 -1.05 15.86
C ILE A 18 10.13 -0.65 14.66
N VAL A 19 9.50 0.54 14.70
CA VAL A 19 8.67 1.02 13.60
C VAL A 19 9.48 1.13 12.32
N PHE A 20 10.66 1.74 12.39
CA PHE A 20 11.56 1.86 11.24
C PHE A 20 11.93 0.51 10.66
N SER A 21 12.33 -0.46 11.49
CA SER A 21 12.77 -1.78 11.04
C SER A 21 11.64 -2.57 10.39
N LEU A 22 10.42 -2.49 10.94
CA LEU A 22 9.25 -3.15 10.36
C LEU A 22 8.93 -2.57 8.97
N VAL A 23 8.87 -1.24 8.85
CA VAL A 23 8.60 -0.59 7.56
C VAL A 23 9.73 -0.86 6.56
N TYR A 24 10.98 -0.70 6.99
CA TYR A 24 12.14 -0.86 6.12
C TYR A 24 12.32 -2.30 5.66
N SER A 25 11.99 -3.30 6.47
CA SER A 25 12.11 -4.69 6.01
C SER A 25 11.20 -5.02 4.83
N ILE A 26 10.02 -4.39 4.73
CA ILE A 26 9.16 -4.46 3.54
C ILE A 26 9.76 -3.60 2.43
N GLY A 27 10.08 -2.33 2.71
CA GLY A 27 10.62 -1.41 1.72
C GLY A 27 11.92 -1.92 1.06
N PHE A 28 12.78 -2.60 1.81
CA PHE A 28 14.06 -3.13 1.34
C PHE A 28 13.90 -4.14 0.19
N ILE A 29 12.81 -4.90 0.19
CA ILE A 29 12.49 -5.89 -0.85
C ILE A 29 11.45 -5.37 -1.85
N THR A 30 10.96 -4.14 -1.71
CA THR A 30 10.00 -3.56 -2.64
C THR A 30 10.71 -3.13 -3.93
N PRO A 31 10.36 -3.70 -5.09
CA PRO A 31 10.93 -3.29 -6.37
C PRO A 31 10.34 -1.97 -6.87
N MET A 32 10.99 -1.35 -7.86
CA MET A 32 10.41 -0.23 -8.59
C MET A 32 9.10 -0.65 -9.28
N ASN A 33 8.10 0.22 -9.22
CA ASN A 33 6.77 -0.12 -9.72
C ASN A 33 6.08 1.07 -10.39
N SER A 34 5.19 0.78 -11.34
CA SER A 34 4.26 1.78 -11.92
C SER A 34 4.99 3.05 -12.39
N ASP A 35 4.59 4.24 -11.94
CA ASP A 35 5.21 5.50 -12.38
C ASP A 35 6.64 5.72 -11.86
N ASP A 36 7.19 4.85 -11.01
CA ASP A 36 8.59 4.98 -10.55
C ASP A 36 9.54 5.04 -11.77
N TYR A 37 9.27 4.28 -12.83
CA TYR A 37 10.06 4.31 -14.07
C TYR A 37 9.99 5.68 -14.76
N THR A 38 8.81 6.31 -14.80
CA THR A 38 8.62 7.64 -15.38
C THR A 38 9.39 8.69 -14.60
N TYR A 39 9.32 8.65 -13.26
CA TYR A 39 9.96 9.63 -12.40
C TYR A 39 11.47 9.41 -12.26
N ALA A 40 11.97 8.18 -12.40
CA ALA A 40 13.40 7.89 -12.45
C ALA A 40 14.07 8.52 -13.69
N LEU A 41 13.36 8.54 -14.83
CA LEU A 41 13.84 9.14 -16.08
C LEU A 41 13.66 10.66 -16.13
N ARG A 42 12.88 11.25 -15.21
CA ARG A 42 12.54 12.67 -15.24
C ARG A 42 13.74 13.55 -14.87
N GLU A 43 13.79 14.74 -15.47
CA GLU A 43 14.77 15.76 -15.11
C GLU A 43 14.28 16.66 -13.96
N LEU A 44 15.21 17.10 -13.12
CA LEU A 44 14.98 18.06 -12.02
C LEU A 44 15.34 19.51 -12.40
N SER A 45 15.60 19.78 -13.68
CA SER A 45 15.82 21.14 -14.16
C SER A 45 14.58 22.01 -13.92
N LEU A 46 14.77 23.30 -13.63
CA LEU A 46 13.65 24.23 -13.41
C LEU A 46 12.66 24.21 -14.59
N SER A 47 13.19 24.09 -15.81
CA SER A 47 12.40 23.95 -17.04
C SER A 47 11.54 22.69 -17.04
N SER A 48 12.09 21.52 -16.68
CA SER A 48 11.35 20.26 -16.58
C SER A 48 10.26 20.32 -15.49
N VAL A 49 10.59 20.89 -14.33
CA VAL A 49 9.61 21.10 -13.25
C VAL A 49 8.48 22.00 -13.70
N LYS A 50 8.80 23.12 -14.38
CA LYS A 50 7.81 24.05 -14.93
C LYS A 50 6.93 23.38 -15.98
N MET A 51 7.50 22.63 -16.93
CA MET A 51 6.72 21.93 -17.96
C MET A 51 5.74 20.93 -17.34
N HIS A 52 6.19 20.17 -16.34
CA HIS A 52 5.32 19.22 -15.64
C HIS A 52 4.20 19.92 -14.86
N TYR A 53 4.51 21.04 -14.21
CA TYR A 53 3.53 21.86 -13.48
C TYR A 53 2.43 22.42 -14.40
N LEU A 54 2.84 22.87 -15.59
CA LEU A 54 1.93 23.44 -16.58
C LEU A 54 1.11 22.36 -17.31
N GLY A 55 1.67 21.17 -17.53
CA GLY A 55 1.06 20.15 -18.39
C GLY A 55 0.43 18.96 -17.67
N TRP A 56 0.78 18.68 -16.41
CA TRP A 56 0.39 17.41 -15.76
C TRP A 56 -0.12 17.55 -14.32
N SER A 57 0.69 18.11 -13.41
CA SER A 57 0.45 17.98 -11.97
C SER A 57 0.89 19.22 -11.20
N GLY A 58 0.02 19.71 -10.32
CA GLY A 58 0.36 20.73 -9.33
C GLY A 58 1.19 20.24 -8.14
N ARG A 59 1.51 18.95 -8.07
CA ARG A 59 2.14 18.31 -6.90
C ARG A 59 3.65 18.48 -6.87
N VAL A 60 4.12 19.72 -7.01
CA VAL A 60 5.54 20.08 -7.13
C VAL A 60 6.40 19.46 -6.03
N VAL A 61 5.94 19.45 -4.78
CA VAL A 61 6.70 18.92 -3.64
C VAL A 61 6.88 17.41 -3.74
N SER A 62 5.80 16.65 -3.91
CA SER A 62 5.88 15.19 -4.00
C SER A 62 6.60 14.75 -5.27
N ASP A 63 6.33 15.39 -6.40
CA ASP A 63 6.96 15.09 -7.69
C ASP A 63 8.47 15.33 -7.64
N THR A 64 8.92 16.35 -6.90
CA THR A 64 10.35 16.62 -6.69
C THR A 64 10.97 15.59 -5.76
N ILE A 65 10.29 15.19 -4.69
CA ILE A 65 10.79 14.18 -3.73
C ILE A 65 10.96 12.83 -4.41
N SER A 66 9.93 12.33 -5.12
CA SER A 66 10.01 11.03 -5.80
C SER A 66 11.11 11.03 -6.86
N THR A 67 11.16 12.05 -7.72
CA THR A 67 12.21 12.19 -8.74
C THR A 67 13.60 12.23 -8.11
N SER A 68 13.79 13.00 -7.04
CA SER A 68 15.10 13.11 -6.36
C SER A 68 15.53 11.78 -5.74
N LEU A 69 14.60 11.08 -5.09
CA LEU A 69 14.87 9.80 -4.44
C LEU A 69 15.22 8.71 -5.46
N LEU A 70 14.46 8.61 -6.55
CA LEU A 70 14.70 7.64 -7.62
C LEU A 70 15.99 7.90 -8.40
N LYS A 71 16.36 9.17 -8.59
CA LYS A 71 17.49 9.55 -9.43
C LYS A 71 18.84 9.50 -8.72
N PHE A 72 18.88 9.86 -7.43
CA PHE A 72 20.15 10.07 -6.72
C PHE A 72 20.51 8.96 -5.73
N PHE A 73 19.59 8.05 -5.43
CA PHE A 73 19.79 7.02 -4.42
C PHE A 73 19.47 5.64 -4.98
N SER A 74 20.21 4.63 -4.53
CA SER A 74 19.89 3.24 -4.85
C SER A 74 18.60 2.79 -4.17
N PRO A 75 17.95 1.71 -4.65
CA PRO A 75 16.72 1.17 -4.08
C PRO A 75 16.73 0.99 -2.56
N HIS A 76 17.80 0.43 -2.02
CA HIS A 76 17.89 0.21 -0.57
C HIS A 76 18.00 1.50 0.23
N ILE A 77 18.59 2.56 -0.35
CA ILE A 77 18.78 3.85 0.32
C ILE A 77 17.50 4.67 0.26
N TYR A 78 16.87 4.83 -0.92
CA TYR A 78 15.63 5.60 -0.98
C TYR A 78 14.51 4.93 -0.17
N ASN A 79 14.47 3.59 -0.11
CA ASN A 79 13.49 2.88 0.71
C ASN A 79 13.76 3.07 2.22
N ALA A 80 15.02 3.23 2.63
CA ALA A 80 15.36 3.59 4.01
C ALA A 80 14.86 5.01 4.34
N ILE A 81 15.12 5.98 3.45
CA ILE A 81 14.66 7.36 3.62
C ILE A 81 13.13 7.41 3.66
N ASN A 82 12.45 6.70 2.77
CA ASN A 82 10.99 6.59 2.73
C ASN A 82 10.42 5.93 4.00
N SER A 83 11.08 4.90 4.53
CA SER A 83 10.71 4.27 5.81
C SER A 83 10.90 5.19 7.01
N ALA A 84 11.94 6.03 6.97
CA ALA A 84 12.14 7.08 7.96
C ALA A 84 11.02 8.13 7.91
N ALA A 85 10.46 8.44 6.74
CA ALA A 85 9.35 9.37 6.61
C ALA A 85 8.08 8.88 7.34
N LEU A 86 7.70 7.60 7.18
CA LEU A 86 6.59 6.99 7.93
C LEU A 86 6.88 6.97 9.43
N THR A 87 8.09 6.59 9.82
CA THR A 87 8.51 6.56 11.23
C THR A 87 8.41 7.96 11.86
N LEU A 88 8.84 8.99 11.14
CA LEU A 88 8.77 10.38 11.56
C LEU A 88 7.32 10.87 11.67
N MET A 89 6.45 10.51 10.72
CA MET A 89 5.03 10.85 10.77
C MET A 89 4.35 10.27 12.03
N VAL A 90 4.59 8.98 12.33
CA VAL A 90 4.05 8.32 13.54
C VAL A 90 4.63 8.94 14.82
N LEU A 91 5.92 9.32 14.80
CA LEU A 91 6.54 10.04 15.91
C LEU A 91 5.86 11.40 16.13
N CYS A 92 5.60 12.17 15.06
CA CYS A 92 4.89 13.44 15.14
C CYS A 92 3.48 13.25 15.73
N TRP A 93 2.70 12.28 15.28
CA TRP A 93 1.39 11.95 15.86
C TRP A 93 1.48 11.63 17.36
N THR A 94 2.53 10.95 17.79
CA THR A 94 2.77 10.64 19.21
C THR A 94 3.15 11.90 20.02
N MET A 95 3.93 12.81 19.43
CA MET A 95 4.43 14.01 20.08
C MET A 95 3.39 15.14 20.16
N ILE A 96 2.46 15.23 19.22
CA ILE A 96 1.43 16.29 19.14
C ILE A 96 0.60 16.40 20.45
N PRO A 97 -0.11 15.36 20.92
CA PRO A 97 -0.91 15.46 22.15
C PRO A 97 -0.06 15.65 23.40
N ALA A 98 1.14 15.05 23.44
CA ALA A 98 2.08 15.21 24.55
C ALA A 98 2.59 16.66 24.65
N THR A 99 2.93 17.27 23.51
CA THR A 99 3.38 18.66 23.45
C THR A 99 2.26 19.62 23.83
N LEU A 100 1.02 19.37 23.37
CA LEU A 100 -0.14 20.20 23.72
C LEU A 100 -0.40 20.21 25.23
N THR A 101 -0.21 19.08 25.90
CA THR A 101 -0.43 18.92 27.34
C THR A 101 0.83 19.14 28.19
N LYS A 102 1.97 19.46 27.56
CA LYS A 102 3.29 19.59 28.21
C LYS A 102 3.69 18.32 29.00
N SER A 103 3.29 17.16 28.50
CA SER A 103 3.58 15.84 29.07
C SER A 103 4.68 15.13 28.26
N SER A 104 5.09 13.94 28.69
CA SER A 104 6.05 13.12 27.96
C SER A 104 5.34 12.22 26.94
N PRO A 105 5.86 12.08 25.70
CA PRO A 105 5.31 11.13 24.73
C PRO A 105 5.53 9.69 25.22
N SER A 106 4.58 8.81 24.85
CA SER A 106 4.58 7.40 25.26
C SER A 106 5.00 6.51 24.10
N PRO A 107 6.01 5.63 24.28
CA PRO A 107 6.41 4.67 23.24
C PRO A 107 5.28 3.68 22.91
N TYR A 108 4.42 3.36 23.88
CA TYR A 108 3.28 2.47 23.66
C TYR A 108 2.24 3.09 22.73
N VAL A 109 1.99 4.40 22.86
CA VAL A 109 1.11 5.13 21.92
C VAL A 109 1.70 5.08 20.51
N MET A 110 3.02 5.29 20.36
CA MET A 110 3.68 5.24 19.05
C MET A 110 3.48 3.88 18.35
N ILE A 111 3.77 2.79 19.05
CA ILE A 111 3.61 1.43 18.49
C ILE A 111 2.14 1.14 18.16
N PHE A 112 1.22 1.55 19.02
CA PHE A 112 -0.22 1.39 18.78
C PHE A 112 -0.69 2.13 17.52
N LEU A 113 -0.30 3.40 17.37
CA LEU A 113 -0.66 4.20 16.20
C LEU A 113 -0.07 3.62 14.92
N PHE A 114 1.15 3.08 14.97
CA PHE A 114 1.74 2.37 13.84
C PHE A 114 0.93 1.14 13.45
N PHE A 115 0.61 0.25 14.40
CA PHE A 115 -0.20 -0.94 14.11
C PHE A 115 -1.56 -0.56 13.53
N LEU A 116 -2.22 0.43 14.12
CA LEU A 116 -3.52 0.88 13.66
C LEU A 116 -3.47 1.49 12.26
N TYR A 117 -2.46 2.33 11.97
CA TYR A 117 -2.25 2.88 10.64
C TYR A 117 -1.99 1.77 9.61
N PHE A 118 -1.12 0.81 9.95
CA PHE A 118 -0.78 -0.29 9.05
C PHE A 118 -2.01 -1.11 8.68
N ILE A 119 -2.83 -1.53 9.65
CA ILE A 119 -3.99 -2.41 9.39
C ILE A 119 -5.17 -1.67 8.75
N ALA A 120 -5.32 -0.36 8.99
CA ALA A 120 -6.44 0.42 8.50
C ALA A 120 -6.18 1.10 7.15
N ASN A 121 -4.93 1.11 6.65
CA ASN A 121 -4.63 1.76 5.39
C ASN A 121 -5.27 1.03 4.20
N PRO A 122 -6.22 1.66 3.47
CA PRO A 122 -6.99 0.99 2.43
C PRO A 122 -6.19 0.70 1.15
N ALA A 123 -4.98 1.25 1.01
CA ALA A 123 -4.08 0.96 -0.11
C ALA A 123 -2.62 1.13 0.34
N LEU A 124 -2.21 0.34 1.35
CA LEU A 124 -0.91 0.48 2.03
C LEU A 124 0.27 0.53 1.05
N GLY A 125 0.28 -0.33 0.03
CA GLY A 125 1.34 -0.38 -0.98
C GLY A 125 1.44 0.86 -1.82
N GLN A 126 0.30 1.34 -2.28
CA GLN A 126 0.22 2.51 -3.14
C GLN A 126 0.52 3.81 -2.40
N THR A 127 0.42 3.82 -1.06
CA THR A 127 0.56 5.02 -0.23
C THR A 127 1.85 5.08 0.56
N ASN A 128 2.57 3.96 0.72
CA ASN A 128 3.80 3.89 1.52
C ASN A 128 4.98 3.21 0.83
N PHE A 129 4.79 2.22 -0.04
CA PHE A 129 5.89 1.40 -0.56
C PHE A 129 6.21 1.67 -2.04
N TRP A 130 5.19 1.87 -2.89
CA TRP A 130 5.39 2.47 -4.21
C TRP A 130 5.89 3.90 -4.04
N LEU A 131 7.07 4.25 -4.55
CA LEU A 131 7.76 5.47 -4.13
C LEU A 131 7.05 6.74 -4.62
N VAL A 132 6.62 6.80 -5.88
CA VAL A 132 5.84 7.95 -6.40
C VAL A 132 4.52 8.09 -5.65
N GLY A 133 3.82 6.98 -5.38
CA GLY A 133 2.62 6.97 -4.55
C GLY A 133 2.89 7.44 -3.12
N SER A 134 3.97 6.98 -2.52
CA SER A 134 4.43 7.37 -1.18
C SER A 134 4.73 8.87 -1.10
N ALA A 135 5.42 9.44 -2.10
CA ALA A 135 5.67 10.87 -2.16
C ALA A 135 4.35 11.66 -2.16
N ASN A 136 3.32 11.17 -2.86
CA ASN A 136 2.01 11.81 -2.91
C ASN A 136 1.20 11.67 -1.61
N TYR A 137 1.32 10.56 -0.88
CA TYR A 137 0.43 10.28 0.26
C TYR A 137 1.14 10.22 1.61
N LEU A 138 2.30 9.58 1.72
CA LEU A 138 3.04 9.51 2.97
C LEU A 138 3.77 10.82 3.26
N TRP A 139 4.60 11.30 2.33
CA TRP A 139 5.46 12.47 2.55
C TRP A 139 4.65 13.74 2.80
N THR A 140 3.58 13.93 2.04
CA THR A 140 2.66 15.06 2.21
C THR A 140 1.98 15.04 3.59
N ASN A 141 1.50 13.88 4.06
CA ASN A 141 0.92 13.75 5.40
C ASN A 141 1.97 13.85 6.52
N MET A 142 3.22 13.45 6.28
CA MET A 142 4.33 13.69 7.19
C MET A 142 4.58 15.20 7.37
N PHE A 143 4.60 15.99 6.29
CA PHE A 143 4.74 17.44 6.38
C PHE A 143 3.58 18.09 7.15
N ILE A 144 2.35 17.61 6.97
CA ILE A 144 1.20 18.04 7.77
C ILE A 144 1.43 17.77 9.25
N ALA A 145 1.88 16.57 9.62
CA ALA A 145 2.14 16.21 11.01
C ALA A 145 3.26 17.07 11.64
N ILE A 146 4.34 17.34 10.90
CA ILE A 146 5.42 18.23 11.31
C ILE A 146 4.89 19.66 11.53
N TYR A 147 4.14 20.20 10.56
CA TYR A 147 3.56 21.53 10.63
C TYR A 147 2.63 21.71 11.85
N ILE A 148 1.77 20.73 12.13
CA ILE A 148 0.88 20.75 13.31
C ILE A 148 1.70 20.72 14.60
N LEU A 149 2.73 19.87 14.68
CA LEU A 149 3.59 19.80 15.86
C LEU A 149 4.30 21.13 16.14
N ILE A 150 4.83 21.79 15.10
CA ILE A 150 5.50 23.08 15.23
C ILE A 150 4.49 24.18 15.59
N SER A 151 3.27 24.15 15.04
CA SER A 151 2.18 25.07 15.41
C SER A 151 1.91 25.04 16.91
N ILE A 152 1.85 23.83 17.50
CA ILE A 152 1.63 23.64 18.94
C ILE A 152 2.84 24.11 19.75
N TYR A 153 4.05 23.86 19.26
CA TYR A 153 5.28 24.32 19.91
C TYR A 153 5.34 25.86 20.01
N LEU A 154 4.96 26.56 18.93
CA LEU A 154 4.86 28.02 18.88
C LEU A 154 3.77 28.56 19.82
N SER A 155 2.59 27.93 19.84
CA SER A 155 1.50 28.29 20.75
C SER A 155 1.86 28.12 22.22
N ASN A 156 2.74 27.17 22.55
CA ASN A 156 3.30 26.99 23.89
C ASN A 156 4.36 28.03 24.28
N GLY A 157 4.59 29.05 23.45
CA GLY A 157 5.48 30.18 23.74
C GLY A 157 6.94 29.96 23.32
N LYS A 158 7.28 28.82 22.70
CA LYS A 158 8.65 28.53 22.29
C LYS A 158 8.92 29.10 20.90
N LYS A 159 9.62 30.23 20.86
CA LYS A 159 9.82 31.04 19.66
C LYS A 159 11.31 31.31 19.46
N SER A 160 11.78 31.12 18.22
CA SER A 160 13.08 31.57 17.74
C SER A 160 12.97 31.83 16.23
N ASN A 161 13.88 32.60 15.66
CA ASN A 161 13.89 32.85 14.21
C ASN A 161 13.99 31.56 13.40
N VAL A 162 14.78 30.59 13.89
CA VAL A 162 14.89 29.26 13.27
C VAL A 162 13.55 28.52 13.32
N ILE A 163 12.85 28.52 14.45
CA ILE A 163 11.54 27.84 14.55
C ILE A 163 10.52 28.50 13.61
N LEU A 164 10.50 29.83 13.53
CA LEU A 164 9.58 30.55 12.63
C LEU A 164 9.89 30.29 11.16
N PHE A 165 11.17 30.21 10.79
CA PHE A 165 11.58 29.84 9.44
C PHE A 165 11.15 28.41 9.08
N VAL A 166 11.47 27.43 9.94
CA VAL A 166 11.05 26.04 9.73
C VAL A 166 9.52 25.92 9.70
N TYR A 167 8.82 26.70 10.55
CA TYR A 167 7.37 26.77 10.55
C TYR A 167 6.80 27.24 9.22
N ALA A 168 7.33 28.33 8.66
CA ALA A 168 6.92 28.87 7.37
C ALA A 168 7.13 27.86 6.22
N ILE A 169 8.28 27.19 6.18
CA ILE A 169 8.55 26.17 5.16
C ILE A 169 7.61 24.97 5.33
N SER A 170 7.43 24.49 6.57
CA SER A 170 6.56 23.34 6.85
C SER A 170 5.09 23.62 6.51
N SER A 171 4.60 24.86 6.69
CA SER A 171 3.22 25.22 6.37
C SER A 171 2.98 25.23 4.86
N ILE A 172 3.93 25.73 4.07
CA ILE A 172 3.88 25.66 2.60
C ILE A 172 3.86 24.20 2.13
N PHE A 173 4.74 23.35 2.65
CA PHE A 173 4.78 21.94 2.26
C PHE A 173 3.53 21.17 2.68
N ALA A 174 2.95 21.48 3.85
CA ALA A 174 1.67 20.93 4.28
C ALA A 174 0.50 21.38 3.37
N GLY A 175 0.54 22.62 2.89
CA GLY A 175 -0.38 23.14 1.87
C GLY A 175 -0.22 22.44 0.52
N CYS A 176 1.00 22.14 0.09
CA CYS A 176 1.32 21.38 -1.12
C CYS A 176 1.10 19.86 -0.96
N SER A 177 0.09 19.44 -0.21
CA SER A 177 -0.20 18.02 0.07
C SER A 177 -0.97 17.36 -1.08
N ASN A 178 -2.23 16.97 -0.83
CA ASN A 178 -3.15 16.46 -1.87
C ASN A 178 -4.34 17.40 -2.02
N GLU A 179 -5.03 17.31 -3.15
CA GLU A 179 -6.14 18.22 -3.49
C GLU A 179 -7.22 18.22 -2.38
N ASN A 180 -7.56 17.05 -1.84
CA ASN A 180 -8.54 16.91 -0.76
C ASN A 180 -8.00 17.33 0.63
N THR A 181 -6.71 17.15 0.88
CA THR A 181 -6.11 17.30 2.21
C THR A 181 -5.59 18.73 2.44
N SER A 182 -5.08 19.37 1.39
CA SER A 182 -4.54 20.73 1.40
C SER A 182 -5.55 21.76 1.89
N LEU A 183 -6.79 21.70 1.38
CA LEU A 183 -7.89 22.55 1.84
C LEU A 183 -8.18 22.37 3.33
N VAL A 184 -8.17 21.12 3.80
CA VAL A 184 -8.40 20.80 5.22
C VAL A 184 -7.28 21.37 6.10
N VAL A 185 -6.02 21.31 5.66
CA VAL A 185 -4.89 21.91 6.37
C VAL A 185 -5.07 23.42 6.52
N VAL A 186 -5.51 24.12 5.47
CA VAL A 186 -5.82 25.55 5.53
C VAL A 186 -6.93 25.82 6.55
N LEU A 187 -8.04 25.07 6.48
CA LEU A 187 -9.16 25.22 7.41
C LEU A 187 -8.75 24.97 8.87
N ILE A 188 -8.01 23.89 9.14
CA ILE A 188 -7.48 23.58 10.48
C ILE A 188 -6.56 24.72 10.96
N SER A 189 -5.75 25.29 10.08
CA SER A 189 -4.85 26.40 10.42
C SER A 189 -5.62 27.65 10.83
N VAL A 190 -6.69 27.99 10.09
CA VAL A 190 -7.57 29.12 10.40
C VAL A 190 -8.29 28.89 11.74
N VAL A 191 -8.90 27.73 11.92
CA VAL A 191 -9.59 27.36 13.16
C VAL A 191 -8.63 27.41 14.35
N TYR A 192 -7.43 26.83 14.20
CA TYR A 192 -6.40 26.82 15.24
C TYR A 192 -5.90 28.23 15.61
N PHE A 193 -5.76 29.14 14.63
CA PHE A 193 -5.43 30.54 14.87
C PHE A 193 -6.47 31.23 15.77
N PHE A 194 -7.77 31.01 15.52
CA PHE A 194 -8.83 31.58 16.36
C PHE A 194 -8.85 30.98 17.77
N ILE A 195 -8.67 29.66 17.90
CA ILE A 195 -8.62 28.96 19.20
C ILE A 195 -7.46 29.45 20.06
N MET A 196 -6.32 29.74 19.45
CA MET A 196 -5.12 30.23 20.15
C MET A 196 -5.13 31.74 20.36
N ASN A 197 -6.32 32.30 20.59
CA ASN A 197 -6.56 33.72 20.86
C ASN A 197 -5.89 34.66 19.84
N ARG A 198 -5.93 34.28 18.55
CA ARG A 198 -5.38 35.08 17.44
C ARG A 198 -3.89 35.37 17.59
N ASN A 199 -3.10 34.40 18.07
CA ASN A 199 -1.65 34.50 18.13
C ASN A 199 -1.07 34.82 16.74
N LYS A 200 -0.56 36.05 16.56
CA LYS A 200 -0.09 36.58 15.26
C LYS A 200 0.94 35.70 14.54
N TYR A 201 1.75 34.94 15.27
CA TYR A 201 2.76 34.06 14.67
C TYR A 201 2.13 32.89 13.88
N LEU A 202 0.90 32.47 14.23
CA LEU A 202 0.18 31.42 13.52
C LEU A 202 -0.36 31.89 12.16
N LEU A 203 -0.39 33.20 11.89
CA LEU A 203 -0.71 33.72 10.55
C LEU A 203 0.29 33.24 9.49
N ILE A 204 1.55 33.01 9.87
CA ILE A 204 2.56 32.39 9.00
C ILE A 204 2.09 31.00 8.55
N GLY A 205 1.46 30.24 9.44
CA GLY A 205 0.90 28.93 9.14
C GLY A 205 -0.30 29.02 8.21
N VAL A 206 -1.23 29.95 8.49
CA VAL A 206 -2.42 30.19 7.66
C VAL A 206 -2.02 30.61 6.24
N PHE A 207 -1.19 31.64 6.10
CA PHE A 207 -0.76 32.11 4.78
C PHE A 207 0.13 31.11 4.06
N GLY A 208 1.08 30.48 4.76
CA GLY A 208 1.96 29.49 4.13
C GLY A 208 1.20 28.26 3.62
N SER A 209 0.27 27.72 4.42
CA SER A 209 -0.60 26.62 3.96
C SER A 209 -1.52 27.03 2.82
N ALA A 210 -2.06 28.25 2.83
CA ALA A 210 -2.86 28.78 1.72
C ALA A 210 -2.05 28.97 0.44
N ILE A 211 -0.81 29.46 0.54
CA ILE A 211 0.12 29.57 -0.59
C ILE A 211 0.40 28.18 -1.16
N GLY A 212 0.74 27.20 -0.30
CA GLY A 212 1.01 25.83 -0.75
C GLY A 212 -0.21 25.18 -1.41
N ALA A 213 -1.41 25.36 -0.82
CA ALA A 213 -2.65 24.87 -1.42
C ALA A 213 -2.94 25.56 -2.76
N GLY A 214 -2.66 26.87 -2.88
CA GLY A 214 -2.77 27.62 -4.14
C GLY A 214 -1.83 27.08 -5.21
N VAL A 215 -0.55 26.83 -4.88
CA VAL A 215 0.42 26.21 -5.80
C VAL A 215 -0.10 24.87 -6.31
N LEU A 216 -0.64 24.03 -5.41
CA LEU A 216 -1.16 22.72 -5.77
C LEU A 216 -2.42 22.79 -6.63
N LEU A 217 -3.43 23.55 -6.19
CA LEU A 217 -4.78 23.51 -6.77
C LEU A 217 -4.90 24.34 -8.04
N LEU A 218 -4.22 25.48 -8.11
CA LEU A 218 -4.29 26.41 -9.25
C LEU A 218 -3.32 26.04 -10.38
N ALA A 219 -2.66 24.89 -10.30
CA ALA A 219 -1.75 24.43 -11.33
C ALA A 219 -2.48 24.21 -12.67
N PRO A 220 -1.99 24.78 -13.79
CA PRO A 220 -2.62 24.59 -15.10
C PRO A 220 -2.71 23.13 -15.54
N GLY A 221 -1.76 22.29 -15.13
CA GLY A 221 -1.78 20.85 -15.41
C GLY A 221 -3.02 20.15 -14.87
N ASN A 222 -3.58 20.62 -13.74
CA ASN A 222 -4.81 20.06 -13.18
C ASN A 222 -6.01 20.30 -14.11
N LEU A 223 -6.07 21.46 -14.77
CA LEU A 223 -7.13 21.81 -15.73
C LEU A 223 -6.99 20.98 -17.01
N SER A 224 -5.76 20.79 -17.51
CA SER A 224 -5.50 19.92 -18.66
C SER A 224 -5.92 18.47 -18.43
N ARG A 225 -5.82 17.99 -17.17
CA ARG A 225 -6.31 16.66 -16.78
C ARG A 225 -7.83 16.65 -16.57
N ALA A 226 -8.42 17.75 -16.14
CA ALA A 226 -9.87 17.83 -15.97
C ALA A 226 -10.60 17.79 -17.32
N SER A 227 -10.02 18.38 -18.39
CA SER A 227 -10.63 18.41 -19.73
C SER A 227 -10.78 17.02 -20.37
N THR A 228 -10.03 16.01 -19.92
CA THR A 228 -10.17 14.63 -20.42
C THR A 228 -11.32 13.86 -19.76
N ILE A 229 -11.99 14.44 -18.75
CA ILE A 229 -13.08 13.81 -17.97
C ILE A 229 -14.34 14.70 -17.99
N GLN A 230 -14.58 15.39 -19.12
CA GLN A 230 -15.65 16.37 -19.27
C GLN A 230 -17.04 15.76 -19.02
N ASP A 231 -17.23 14.49 -19.39
CA ASP A 231 -18.50 13.76 -19.26
C ASP A 231 -19.00 13.68 -17.82
N TRP A 232 -18.09 13.55 -16.84
CA TRP A 232 -18.46 13.56 -15.43
C TRP A 232 -18.83 14.96 -14.95
N TYR A 233 -18.09 15.99 -15.38
CA TYR A 233 -18.37 17.37 -14.99
C TYR A 233 -19.69 17.90 -15.56
N ASN A 234 -20.14 17.35 -16.68
CA ASN A 234 -21.45 17.65 -17.29
C ASN A 234 -22.64 17.04 -16.52
N GLN A 235 -22.41 16.13 -15.58
CA GLN A 235 -23.48 15.57 -14.75
C GLN A 235 -24.09 16.62 -13.82
N PRO A 236 -25.44 16.59 -13.60
CA PRO A 236 -26.10 17.50 -12.67
C PRO A 236 -25.44 17.50 -11.29
N ILE A 237 -25.30 18.68 -10.70
CA ILE A 237 -24.68 18.79 -9.36
C ILE A 237 -25.45 17.99 -8.30
N ALA A 238 -26.79 17.94 -8.42
CA ALA A 238 -27.64 17.15 -7.53
C ALA A 238 -27.33 15.64 -7.62
N TRP A 239 -27.06 15.12 -8.82
CA TRP A 239 -26.66 13.72 -9.01
C TRP A 239 -25.32 13.44 -8.35
N ARG A 240 -24.31 14.29 -8.60
CA ARG A 240 -22.98 14.16 -7.99
C ARG A 240 -23.01 14.24 -6.47
N VAL A 241 -23.86 15.11 -5.91
CA VAL A 241 -24.08 15.19 -4.46
C VAL A 241 -24.73 13.90 -3.95
N LEU A 242 -25.80 13.44 -4.60
CA LEU A 242 -26.49 12.22 -4.20
C LEU A 242 -25.54 11.01 -4.21
N GLU A 243 -24.93 10.72 -5.36
CA GLU A 243 -23.95 9.64 -5.55
C GLU A 243 -22.83 9.71 -4.49
N HIS A 244 -22.29 10.90 -4.25
CA HIS A 244 -21.20 11.06 -3.29
C HIS A 244 -21.63 10.72 -1.86
N PHE A 245 -22.78 11.23 -1.39
CA PHE A 245 -23.21 11.03 -0.02
C PHE A 245 -23.94 9.70 0.22
N SER A 246 -24.55 9.09 -0.81
CA SER A 246 -25.23 7.79 -0.69
C SER A 246 -24.30 6.60 -0.87
N GLU A 247 -23.27 6.70 -1.71
CA GLU A 247 -22.42 5.56 -2.09
C GLU A 247 -20.95 5.78 -1.76
N ARG A 248 -20.35 6.85 -2.32
CA ARG A 248 -18.88 7.03 -2.28
C ARG A 248 -18.36 7.33 -0.87
N LEU A 249 -19.01 8.24 -0.14
CA LEU A 249 -18.60 8.63 1.21
C LEU A 249 -18.78 7.50 2.23
N PRO A 250 -19.93 6.79 2.30
CA PRO A 250 -20.07 5.61 3.16
C PRO A 250 -19.04 4.52 2.85
N SER A 251 -18.81 4.22 1.57
CA SER A 251 -17.79 3.25 1.13
C SER A 251 -16.38 3.68 1.58
N ALA A 252 -16.04 4.95 1.38
CA ALA A 252 -14.75 5.48 1.79
C ALA A 252 -14.51 5.41 3.30
N MET A 253 -15.51 5.78 4.11
CA MET A 253 -15.41 5.64 5.57
C MET A 253 -15.31 4.15 5.95
N GLY A 254 -16.09 3.28 5.30
CA GLY A 254 -16.02 1.83 5.50
C GLY A 254 -14.64 1.22 5.19
N ALA A 255 -13.87 1.81 4.26
CA ALA A 255 -12.58 1.27 3.82
C ALA A 255 -11.49 1.22 4.90
N TYR A 256 -11.63 2.01 5.97
CA TYR A 256 -10.68 2.04 7.10
C TYR A 256 -11.39 1.93 8.46
N TRP A 257 -12.47 1.15 8.51
CA TRP A 257 -13.37 0.99 9.67
C TRP A 257 -12.67 0.66 11.01
N GLN A 258 -11.51 0.02 10.97
CA GLN A 258 -10.74 -0.42 12.14
C GLN A 258 -10.45 0.74 13.09
N VAL A 259 -10.21 1.94 12.53
CA VAL A 259 -9.92 3.15 13.32
C VAL A 259 -11.13 3.60 14.13
N TYR A 260 -12.36 3.42 13.63
CA TYR A 260 -13.57 3.83 14.34
C TYR A 260 -13.82 2.94 15.54
N ILE A 261 -13.62 1.62 15.42
CA ILE A 261 -13.73 0.70 16.56
C ILE A 261 -12.70 1.03 17.62
N ALA A 262 -11.44 1.20 17.22
CA ALA A 262 -10.37 1.60 18.15
C ALA A 262 -10.70 2.94 18.84
N PHE A 263 -11.17 3.93 18.08
CA PHE A 263 -11.56 5.23 18.61
C PHE A 263 -12.67 5.13 19.66
N ILE A 264 -13.76 4.42 19.35
CA ILE A 264 -14.92 4.28 20.25
C ILE A 264 -14.51 3.61 21.57
N ILE A 265 -13.77 2.50 21.51
CA ILE A 265 -13.35 1.79 22.73
C ILE A 265 -12.41 2.66 23.58
N LEU A 266 -11.46 3.35 22.94
CA LEU A 266 -10.56 4.27 23.65
C LEU A 266 -11.31 5.47 24.24
N LEU A 267 -12.34 6.00 23.56
CA LEU A 267 -13.14 7.09 24.08
C LEU A 267 -13.92 6.64 25.33
N ILE A 268 -14.53 5.45 25.31
CA ILE A 268 -15.16 4.84 26.49
C ILE A 268 -14.14 4.70 27.63
N SER A 269 -12.93 4.23 27.32
CA SER A 269 -11.84 4.13 28.31
C SER A 269 -11.49 5.49 28.95
N VAL A 270 -11.42 6.57 28.15
CA VAL A 270 -11.16 7.93 28.65
C VAL A 270 -12.30 8.44 29.54
N VAL A 271 -13.55 8.19 29.15
CA VAL A 271 -14.73 8.58 29.94
C VAL A 271 -14.73 7.84 31.28
N LEU A 272 -14.52 6.51 31.27
CA LEU A 272 -14.49 5.69 32.49
C LEU A 272 -13.32 6.03 33.41
N SER A 273 -12.15 6.38 32.87
CA SER A 273 -11.01 6.84 33.67
C SER A 273 -11.18 8.25 34.25
N ARG A 274 -12.22 8.99 33.83
CA ARG A 274 -12.41 10.42 34.11
C ARG A 274 -11.16 11.26 33.77
N ASN A 275 -10.36 10.80 32.80
CA ASN A 275 -9.13 11.47 32.36
C ASN A 275 -9.37 12.36 31.13
N SER A 276 -10.55 12.96 31.02
CA SER A 276 -10.91 13.83 29.90
C SER A 276 -10.28 15.21 30.08
N SER A 277 -9.18 15.47 29.35
CA SER A 277 -8.70 16.84 29.17
C SER A 277 -9.48 17.50 28.05
N SER A 278 -10.10 18.66 28.33
CA SER A 278 -10.84 19.43 27.32
C SER A 278 -9.99 19.74 26.09
N LYS A 279 -8.70 20.08 26.29
CA LYS A 279 -7.74 20.31 25.20
C LYS A 279 -7.53 19.07 24.32
N LEU A 280 -7.42 17.89 24.94
CA LEU A 280 -7.24 16.64 24.19
C LEU A 280 -8.51 16.25 23.44
N MET A 281 -9.68 16.35 24.08
CA MET A 281 -10.97 16.04 23.44
C MET A 281 -11.27 16.99 22.29
N PHE A 282 -10.97 18.28 22.47
CA PHE A 282 -11.10 19.26 21.41
C PHE A 282 -10.15 18.97 20.24
N GLY A 283 -8.88 18.67 20.52
CA GLY A 283 -7.91 18.27 19.48
C GLY A 283 -8.38 17.04 18.70
N SER A 284 -8.86 16.01 19.40
CA SER A 284 -9.46 14.82 18.79
C SER A 284 -10.64 15.18 17.88
N PHE A 285 -11.60 15.96 18.37
CA PHE A 285 -12.77 16.38 17.61
C PHE A 285 -12.40 17.18 16.35
N LEU A 286 -11.46 18.11 16.45
CA LEU A 286 -10.99 18.90 15.31
C LEU A 286 -10.46 18.02 14.18
N PHE A 287 -9.69 16.98 14.49
CA PHE A 287 -9.14 16.08 13.48
C PHE A 287 -10.16 15.06 12.94
N ILE A 288 -11.22 14.74 13.69
CA ILE A 288 -12.37 14.00 13.13
C ILE A 288 -13.07 14.84 12.07
N LEU A 289 -13.33 16.12 12.35
CA LEU A 289 -13.88 17.04 11.36
C LEU A 289 -12.96 17.17 10.15
N GLY A 290 -11.64 17.19 10.37
CA GLY A 290 -10.66 17.15 9.29
C GLY A 290 -10.75 15.89 8.41
N ALA A 291 -10.90 14.71 9.02
CA ALA A 291 -11.08 13.46 8.29
C ALA A 291 -12.37 13.45 7.45
N ILE A 292 -13.48 13.92 8.03
CA ILE A 292 -14.77 14.04 7.33
C ILE A 292 -14.63 15.04 6.18
N ALA A 293 -14.07 16.22 6.43
CA ALA A 293 -13.87 17.26 5.40
C ALA A 293 -12.97 16.77 4.26
N ALA A 294 -11.92 16.00 4.56
CA ALA A 294 -11.02 15.43 3.55
C ALA A 294 -11.72 14.41 2.63
N ASN A 295 -12.71 13.68 3.14
CA ASN A 295 -13.53 12.81 2.29
C ASN A 295 -14.60 13.58 1.52
N VAL A 296 -15.27 14.54 2.17
CA VAL A 296 -16.29 15.40 1.53
C VAL A 296 -15.68 16.22 0.39
N ALA A 297 -14.41 16.57 0.46
CA ALA A 297 -13.70 17.27 -0.62
C ALA A 297 -13.72 16.49 -1.96
N PHE A 298 -13.92 15.17 -1.96
CA PHE A 298 -14.07 14.38 -3.19
C PHE A 298 -15.41 14.59 -3.89
N LEU A 299 -16.35 15.35 -3.31
CA LEU A 299 -17.54 15.82 -4.02
C LEU A 299 -17.18 16.56 -5.32
N ALA A 300 -16.04 17.26 -5.34
CA ALA A 300 -15.53 17.98 -6.50
C ALA A 300 -14.63 17.12 -7.42
N SER A 301 -14.52 15.81 -7.16
CA SER A 301 -13.61 14.90 -7.87
C SER A 301 -14.37 13.77 -8.58
N PRO A 302 -14.03 13.47 -9.85
CA PRO A 302 -14.64 12.38 -10.60
C PRO A 302 -14.32 11.00 -10.03
N ALA A 303 -13.15 10.83 -9.41
CA ALA A 303 -12.71 9.56 -8.85
C ALA A 303 -12.32 9.69 -7.37
N MET A 304 -12.46 8.59 -6.64
CA MET A 304 -12.04 8.45 -5.23
C MET A 304 -11.34 7.10 -5.05
N PRO A 305 -10.13 6.92 -5.63
CA PRO A 305 -9.40 5.67 -5.48
C PRO A 305 -8.98 5.45 -4.02
N SER A 306 -8.87 4.20 -3.59
CA SER A 306 -8.57 3.83 -2.19
C SER A 306 -7.35 4.55 -1.61
N ARG A 307 -6.29 4.73 -2.40
CA ARG A 307 -5.08 5.50 -2.01
C ARG A 307 -5.35 6.96 -1.61
N ALA A 308 -6.35 7.59 -2.22
CA ALA A 308 -6.68 8.98 -1.96
C ALA A 308 -7.37 9.21 -0.60
N LEU A 309 -7.85 8.12 0.03
CA LEU A 309 -8.41 8.13 1.39
C LEU A 309 -7.34 8.27 2.48
N ASN A 310 -6.05 8.10 2.15
CA ASN A 310 -4.97 8.10 3.15
C ASN A 310 -4.89 9.41 3.95
N GLY A 311 -5.22 10.56 3.35
CA GLY A 311 -5.26 11.85 4.07
C GLY A 311 -6.32 11.87 5.17
N ALA A 312 -7.54 11.41 4.87
CA ALA A 312 -8.62 11.30 5.84
C ALA A 312 -8.28 10.29 6.95
N LEU A 313 -7.68 9.15 6.58
CA LEU A 313 -7.16 8.18 7.54
C LEU A 313 -6.11 8.81 8.47
N CYS A 314 -5.14 9.56 7.94
CA CYS A 314 -4.11 10.22 8.74
C CYS A 314 -4.71 11.21 9.75
N PHE A 315 -5.72 11.99 9.36
CA PHE A 315 -6.46 12.84 10.31
C PHE A 315 -7.20 12.03 11.38
N MET A 316 -7.80 10.90 11.01
CA MET A 316 -8.46 10.03 11.97
C MET A 316 -7.47 9.38 12.96
N ILE A 317 -6.30 8.93 12.49
CA ILE A 317 -5.22 8.44 13.36
C ILE A 317 -4.70 9.56 14.28
N LEU A 318 -4.57 10.79 13.75
CA LEU A 318 -4.19 11.94 14.54
C LEU A 318 -5.24 12.25 15.62
N SER A 319 -6.55 12.15 15.34
CA SER A 319 -7.60 12.22 16.36
C SER A 319 -7.42 11.15 17.44
N ILE A 320 -7.20 9.90 17.03
CA ILE A 320 -6.97 8.77 17.93
C ILE A 320 -5.74 9.00 18.79
N SER A 321 -4.69 9.66 18.29
CA SER A 321 -3.50 9.97 19.07
C SER A 321 -3.83 10.76 20.35
N PHE A 322 -4.79 11.70 20.30
CA PHE A 322 -5.21 12.47 21.47
C PHE A 322 -5.94 11.60 22.50
N VAL A 323 -6.84 10.74 22.03
CA VAL A 323 -7.59 9.83 22.92
C VAL A 323 -6.67 8.75 23.49
N ALA A 324 -5.81 8.15 22.68
CA ALA A 324 -4.81 7.17 23.10
C ALA A 324 -3.81 7.77 24.10
N HIS A 325 -3.40 9.03 23.91
CA HIS A 325 -2.55 9.72 24.88
C HIS A 325 -3.24 9.83 26.25
N SER A 326 -4.55 10.13 26.29
CA SER A 326 -5.28 10.13 27.56
C SER A 326 -5.46 8.72 28.12
N ALA A 327 -5.90 7.77 27.28
CA ALA A 327 -6.24 6.41 27.68
C ALA A 327 -5.02 5.63 28.22
N PHE A 328 -3.83 5.84 27.67
CA PHE A 328 -2.63 5.09 28.04
C PHE A 328 -1.76 5.76 29.12
N THR A 329 -2.16 6.92 29.65
CA THR A 329 -1.33 7.66 30.64
C THR A 329 -1.88 7.63 32.05
N LYS A 330 -3.21 7.47 32.25
CA LYS A 330 -3.79 7.28 33.59
C LYS A 330 -4.85 6.18 33.54
N PHE A 331 -4.77 5.26 34.50
CA PHE A 331 -5.60 4.07 34.55
C PHE A 331 -6.42 3.99 35.84
N ASN A 332 -7.65 3.53 35.71
CA ASN A 332 -8.39 2.80 36.74
C ASN A 332 -8.62 1.36 36.26
N LYS A 333 -9.17 0.49 37.11
CA LYS A 333 -9.36 -0.94 36.79
C LYS A 333 -10.15 -1.17 35.49
N ALA A 334 -11.22 -0.41 35.22
CA ALA A 334 -12.02 -0.62 34.01
C ALA A 334 -11.31 -0.09 32.73
N SER A 335 -10.71 1.11 32.80
CA SER A 335 -10.02 1.73 31.66
C SER A 335 -8.74 1.02 31.23
N ILE A 336 -8.02 0.35 32.16
CA ILE A 336 -6.85 -0.43 31.78
C ILE A 336 -7.25 -1.66 30.96
N TYR A 337 -8.33 -2.36 31.31
CA TYR A 337 -8.79 -3.51 30.53
C TYR A 337 -9.19 -3.09 29.11
N LEU A 338 -9.98 -2.02 28.94
CA LEU A 338 -10.35 -1.55 27.60
C LEU A 338 -9.13 -1.13 26.78
N SER A 339 -8.23 -0.34 27.37
CA SER A 339 -7.01 0.12 26.71
C SER A 339 -6.11 -1.04 26.26
N VAL A 340 -5.92 -2.03 27.14
CA VAL A 340 -5.12 -3.22 26.86
C VAL A 340 -5.81 -4.10 25.82
N THR A 341 -7.12 -4.29 25.90
CA THR A 341 -7.89 -5.06 24.91
C THR A 341 -7.82 -4.42 23.53
N THR A 342 -8.01 -3.10 23.40
CA THR A 342 -7.87 -2.42 22.10
C THR A 342 -6.46 -2.56 21.55
N TYR A 343 -5.43 -2.44 22.41
CA TYR A 343 -4.05 -2.65 22.00
C TYR A 343 -3.81 -4.09 21.51
N ALA A 344 -4.30 -5.08 22.26
CA ALA A 344 -4.20 -6.49 21.93
C ALA A 344 -4.92 -6.81 20.61
N MET A 345 -6.12 -6.26 20.38
CA MET A 345 -6.85 -6.42 19.11
C MET A 345 -6.05 -5.85 17.93
N ALA A 346 -5.50 -4.64 18.07
CA ALA A 346 -4.68 -4.03 17.02
C ALA A 346 -3.41 -4.87 16.74
N PHE A 347 -2.75 -5.36 17.79
CA PHE A 347 -1.55 -6.19 17.68
C PHE A 347 -1.85 -7.56 17.05
N LEU A 348 -2.90 -8.25 17.50
CA LEU A 348 -3.30 -9.56 16.98
C LEU A 348 -3.77 -9.49 15.52
N TYR A 349 -4.38 -8.38 15.10
CA TYR A 349 -4.71 -8.14 13.69
C TYR A 349 -3.44 -7.82 12.87
N PHE A 350 -2.53 -7.02 13.44
CA PHE A 350 -1.31 -6.60 12.76
C PHE A 350 -0.41 -7.77 12.38
N ILE A 351 -0.25 -8.79 13.23
CA ILE A 351 0.65 -9.93 12.97
C ILE A 351 0.35 -10.64 11.62
N PRO A 352 -0.85 -11.22 11.40
CA PRO A 352 -1.14 -11.89 10.13
C PRO A 352 -1.18 -10.89 8.97
N SER A 353 -1.65 -9.66 9.19
CA SER A 353 -1.65 -8.60 8.16
C SER A 353 -0.23 -8.34 7.64
N TYR A 354 0.72 -8.16 8.54
CA TYR A 354 2.12 -7.90 8.23
C TYR A 354 2.77 -9.09 7.54
N ILE A 355 2.58 -10.31 8.05
CA ILE A 355 3.16 -11.54 7.48
C ILE A 355 2.67 -11.75 6.03
N LEU A 356 1.38 -11.62 5.80
CA LEU A 356 0.78 -11.78 4.47
C LEU A 356 1.29 -10.69 3.51
N TYR A 357 1.39 -9.46 3.99
CA TYR A 357 1.88 -8.34 3.21
C TYR A 357 3.36 -8.51 2.82
N TYR A 358 4.22 -8.81 3.79
CA TYR A 358 5.64 -9.08 3.55
C TYR A 358 5.85 -10.26 2.57
N SER A 359 5.07 -11.34 2.74
CA SER A 359 5.11 -12.50 1.84
C SER A 359 4.69 -12.14 0.41
N SER A 360 3.68 -11.27 0.26
CA SER A 360 3.23 -10.76 -1.04
C SER A 360 4.33 -9.94 -1.74
N ILE A 361 4.94 -8.97 -1.04
CA ILE A 361 6.05 -8.19 -1.59
C ILE A 361 7.26 -9.08 -1.92
N LYS A 362 7.58 -10.06 -1.08
CA LYS A 362 8.67 -11.02 -1.35
C LYS A 362 8.43 -11.82 -2.63
N SER A 363 7.20 -12.24 -2.89
CA SER A 363 6.84 -12.91 -4.15
C SER A 363 7.01 -11.96 -5.34
N ILE A 364 6.55 -10.71 -5.24
CA ILE A 364 6.71 -9.71 -6.30
C ILE A 364 8.18 -9.40 -6.56
N SER A 365 9.01 -9.32 -5.53
CA SER A 365 10.46 -9.18 -5.64
C SER A 365 11.08 -10.33 -6.45
N LYS A 366 10.70 -11.58 -6.15
CA LYS A 366 11.16 -12.74 -6.93
C LYS A 366 10.65 -12.78 -8.36
N GLN A 367 9.45 -12.27 -8.60
CA GLN A 367 8.93 -12.07 -9.95
C GLN A 367 9.70 -10.98 -10.70
N THR A 368 10.12 -9.92 -10.01
CA THR A 368 10.92 -8.83 -10.57
C THR A 368 12.30 -9.34 -11.01
N GLU A 369 12.97 -10.12 -10.17
CA GLU A 369 14.25 -10.76 -10.53
C GLU A 369 14.14 -11.56 -11.84
N ILE A 370 13.06 -12.35 -12.00
CA ILE A 370 12.81 -13.12 -13.23
C ILE A 370 12.57 -12.20 -14.43
N ARG A 371 11.78 -11.13 -14.25
CA ARG A 371 11.52 -10.15 -15.32
C ARG A 371 12.81 -9.46 -15.77
N GLU A 372 13.66 -9.06 -14.83
CA GLU A 372 14.97 -8.45 -15.12
C GLU A 372 15.89 -9.43 -15.85
N GLU A 373 15.94 -10.70 -15.42
CA GLU A 373 16.71 -11.73 -16.12
C GLU A 373 16.26 -11.95 -17.58
N ILE A 374 14.94 -11.95 -17.83
CA ILE A 374 14.40 -12.05 -19.20
C ILE A 374 14.84 -10.85 -20.04
N ILE A 375 14.76 -9.64 -19.48
CA ILE A 375 15.16 -8.41 -20.14
C ILE A 375 16.66 -8.42 -20.47
N ASP A 376 17.50 -8.83 -19.52
CA ASP A 376 18.95 -8.87 -19.70
C ASP A 376 19.36 -9.92 -20.73
N ARG A 377 18.70 -11.09 -20.76
CA ARG A 377 18.91 -12.09 -21.83
C ARG A 377 18.50 -11.56 -23.20
N ALA A 378 17.35 -10.89 -23.30
CA ALA A 378 16.89 -10.32 -24.56
C ALA A 378 17.89 -9.30 -25.12
N LYS A 379 18.41 -8.41 -24.25
CA LYS A 379 19.47 -7.46 -24.61
C LYS A 379 20.76 -8.15 -25.02
N HIS A 380 21.21 -9.15 -24.27
CA HIS A 380 22.43 -9.89 -24.58
C HIS A 380 22.34 -10.59 -25.95
N ASN A 381 21.18 -11.15 -26.25
CA ASN A 381 20.88 -11.80 -27.53
C ASN A 381 20.55 -10.81 -28.66
N LYS A 382 20.65 -9.49 -28.41
CA LYS A 382 20.34 -8.41 -29.38
C LYS A 382 18.94 -8.55 -29.99
N GLN A 383 17.96 -8.91 -29.17
CA GLN A 383 16.56 -8.91 -29.56
C GLN A 383 16.00 -7.50 -29.54
N ASP A 384 15.08 -7.19 -30.45
CA ASP A 384 14.43 -5.87 -30.52
C ASP A 384 13.44 -5.65 -29.36
N GLN A 385 12.87 -6.74 -28.82
CA GLN A 385 11.84 -6.72 -27.79
C GLN A 385 12.06 -7.81 -26.76
N ALA A 386 11.78 -7.52 -25.48
CA ALA A 386 11.66 -8.52 -24.42
C ALA A 386 10.19 -8.73 -24.04
N ILE A 387 9.77 -10.00 -23.96
CA ILE A 387 8.41 -10.38 -23.57
C ILE A 387 8.45 -10.82 -22.10
N ILE A 388 7.85 -10.02 -21.22
CA ILE A 388 7.85 -10.28 -19.78
C ILE A 388 6.43 -10.56 -19.27
N PRO A 389 6.24 -11.46 -18.29
CA PRO A 389 4.97 -11.60 -17.62
C PRO A 389 4.66 -10.36 -16.77
N ASP A 390 3.39 -10.07 -16.60
CA ASP A 390 2.92 -9.13 -15.58
C ASP A 390 3.20 -9.68 -14.18
N TYR A 391 2.82 -8.96 -13.12
CA TYR A 391 2.88 -9.46 -11.76
C TYR A 391 1.64 -10.26 -11.38
N TYR A 392 1.85 -11.41 -10.75
CA TYR A 392 0.87 -12.03 -9.88
C TYR A 392 0.97 -11.41 -8.49
N PHE A 393 -0.13 -10.87 -7.96
CA PHE A 393 -0.17 -10.26 -6.63
C PHE A 393 -0.79 -11.22 -5.61
N PRO A 394 0.00 -11.84 -4.70
CA PRO A 394 -0.57 -12.67 -3.64
C PRO A 394 -1.50 -11.86 -2.73
N PRO A 395 -2.61 -12.45 -2.26
CA PRO A 395 -3.68 -11.71 -1.57
C PRO A 395 -3.23 -11.17 -0.20
N VAL A 396 -3.65 -9.97 0.16
CA VAL A 396 -3.35 -9.39 1.49
C VAL A 396 -4.64 -9.22 2.29
N LEU A 397 -4.54 -8.89 3.59
CA LEU A 397 -5.74 -8.57 4.39
C LEU A 397 -6.32 -7.19 4.05
N HIS A 398 -5.49 -6.31 3.49
CA HIS A 398 -5.93 -5.01 2.99
C HIS A 398 -6.81 -5.17 1.75
N ALA A 399 -7.62 -4.15 1.47
CA ALA A 399 -8.39 -4.11 0.23
C ALA A 399 -7.45 -3.94 -0.97
N GLY A 400 -7.53 -4.85 -1.94
CA GLY A 400 -6.78 -4.76 -3.21
C GLY A 400 -5.35 -5.32 -3.17
N PRO A 401 -4.56 -5.06 -4.22
CA PRO A 401 -3.22 -5.61 -4.39
C PRO A 401 -2.19 -4.98 -3.44
N SER A 402 -1.11 -5.70 -3.18
CA SER A 402 -0.02 -5.24 -2.30
C SER A 402 0.80 -4.10 -2.87
N LEU A 403 0.76 -3.85 -4.18
CA LEU A 403 1.34 -2.68 -4.87
C LEU A 403 0.38 -2.18 -5.97
N ASP A 404 0.73 -1.09 -6.64
CA ASP A 404 -0.03 -0.58 -7.77
C ASP A 404 0.09 -1.52 -8.99
N THR A 405 -1.01 -1.75 -9.72
CA THR A 405 -1.06 -2.71 -10.83
C THR A 405 -0.79 -2.07 -12.19
N PHE A 406 -0.54 -0.76 -12.24
CA PHE A 406 -0.25 -0.09 -13.50
C PHE A 406 1.16 -0.45 -13.98
N ASN A 407 1.25 -0.81 -15.26
CA ASN A 407 2.52 -0.99 -15.95
C ASN A 407 2.80 0.25 -16.80
N SER A 408 3.86 0.98 -16.45
CA SER A 408 4.21 2.22 -17.15
C SER A 408 4.87 1.94 -18.50
N GLU A 409 4.43 2.64 -19.55
CA GLU A 409 5.10 2.66 -20.85
C GLU A 409 6.55 3.17 -20.76
N ALA A 410 6.90 3.91 -19.70
CA ALA A 410 8.26 4.36 -19.45
C ALA A 410 9.23 3.20 -19.15
N MET A 411 8.75 1.99 -18.84
CA MET A 411 9.61 0.84 -18.60
C MET A 411 10.50 0.53 -19.81
N SER A 412 9.97 0.54 -21.04
CA SER A 412 10.78 0.28 -22.25
C SER A 412 11.93 1.27 -22.38
N ARG A 413 11.68 2.55 -22.11
CA ARG A 413 12.71 3.60 -22.11
C ARG A 413 13.71 3.44 -20.98
N TYR A 414 13.24 3.05 -19.79
CA TYR A 414 14.08 2.86 -18.61
C TYR A 414 15.07 1.71 -18.81
N TYR A 415 14.59 0.58 -19.33
CA TYR A 415 15.44 -0.56 -19.62
C TYR A 415 16.21 -0.41 -20.94
N GLY A 416 15.78 0.45 -21.86
CA GLY A 416 16.44 0.63 -23.17
C GLY A 416 16.17 -0.50 -24.16
N ILE A 417 15.04 -1.20 -24.03
CA ILE A 417 14.55 -2.24 -24.95
C ILE A 417 13.01 -2.20 -24.95
N ASP A 418 12.37 -2.51 -26.07
CA ASP A 418 10.91 -2.58 -26.11
C ASP A 418 10.39 -3.71 -25.23
N LEU A 419 9.40 -3.43 -24.37
CA LEU A 419 8.83 -4.38 -23.43
C LEU A 419 7.39 -4.70 -23.79
N LYS A 420 7.11 -5.98 -24.00
CA LYS A 420 5.76 -6.51 -24.16
C LYS A 420 5.35 -7.28 -22.92
N ILE A 421 4.32 -6.79 -22.24
CA ILE A 421 3.81 -7.41 -21.01
C ILE A 421 2.69 -8.38 -21.35
N THR A 422 2.82 -9.63 -20.89
CA THR A 422 1.83 -10.69 -21.06
C THR A 422 1.15 -11.02 -19.73
N ALA A 423 0.00 -11.69 -19.78
CA ALA A 423 -0.69 -12.09 -18.55
C ALA A 423 0.21 -12.99 -17.67
N PRO A 424 0.19 -12.82 -16.33
CA PRO A 424 1.09 -13.54 -15.42
C PRO A 424 0.66 -14.99 -15.15
N GLY A 425 -0.51 -15.39 -15.65
CA GLY A 425 -1.25 -16.55 -15.18
C GLY A 425 -2.03 -16.29 -13.90
N PHE A 426 -2.70 -17.33 -13.40
CA PHE A 426 -3.49 -17.27 -12.15
C PHE A 426 -2.70 -17.78 -10.92
N PHE A 427 -1.38 -17.80 -11.00
CA PHE A 427 -0.47 -18.37 -10.00
C PHE A 427 0.83 -17.56 -9.90
N ASP A 428 1.56 -17.76 -8.80
CA ASP A 428 2.88 -17.15 -8.58
C ASP A 428 3.92 -17.90 -9.42
N TYR A 429 4.18 -17.43 -10.64
CA TYR A 429 5.13 -18.08 -11.55
C TYR A 429 6.54 -18.13 -10.99
N SER A 430 6.92 -17.26 -10.04
CA SER A 430 8.25 -17.30 -9.41
C SER A 430 8.55 -18.65 -8.75
N ARG A 431 7.51 -19.41 -8.39
CA ARG A 431 7.63 -20.75 -7.85
C ARG A 431 8.19 -21.76 -8.85
N ALA A 432 7.85 -21.63 -10.13
CA ALA A 432 8.33 -22.51 -11.18
C ALA A 432 9.80 -22.25 -11.57
N PHE A 433 10.33 -21.07 -11.25
CA PHE A 433 11.71 -20.66 -11.58
C PHE A 433 12.67 -20.83 -10.40
N ASN A 434 12.22 -20.57 -9.17
CA ASN A 434 13.10 -20.55 -8.01
C ASN A 434 13.11 -21.86 -7.19
N PHE A 435 12.23 -22.83 -7.49
CA PHE A 435 12.09 -24.06 -6.72
C PHE A 435 12.25 -25.31 -7.60
N LYS A 436 12.70 -26.40 -6.98
CA LYS A 436 12.90 -27.68 -7.68
C LYS A 436 11.55 -28.27 -8.15
N PRO A 437 11.44 -28.71 -9.41
CA PRO A 437 10.26 -29.40 -9.91
C PRO A 437 10.13 -30.82 -9.37
N LEU A 438 8.90 -31.35 -9.42
CA LEU A 438 8.65 -32.79 -9.56
C LEU A 438 8.63 -33.13 -11.06
N ASN A 439 9.58 -33.95 -11.51
CA ASN A 439 9.64 -34.40 -12.90
C ASN A 439 8.69 -35.59 -13.09
N ILE A 440 7.77 -35.50 -14.05
CA ILE A 440 6.67 -36.46 -14.17
C ILE A 440 6.61 -37.07 -15.57
N ASN A 441 6.77 -36.27 -16.63
CA ASN A 441 6.59 -36.71 -18.01
C ASN A 441 5.27 -37.49 -18.23
N ALA A 442 4.16 -36.93 -17.75
CA ALA A 442 2.82 -37.52 -17.91
C ALA A 442 2.21 -37.12 -19.25
N LYS A 443 1.77 -38.10 -20.04
CA LYS A 443 1.16 -37.89 -21.35
C LYS A 443 -0.29 -37.43 -21.21
N ILE A 444 -0.69 -36.43 -21.99
CA ILE A 444 -2.10 -36.00 -22.10
C ILE A 444 -2.72 -36.60 -23.36
N CYS A 445 -2.22 -36.20 -24.53
CA CYS A 445 -2.69 -36.67 -25.82
C CYS A 445 -1.58 -36.48 -26.86
N ASN A 446 -1.52 -37.34 -27.89
CA ASN A 446 -0.55 -37.21 -28.98
C ASN A 446 0.88 -36.95 -28.46
N ASN A 447 1.47 -35.80 -28.81
CA ASN A 447 2.80 -35.36 -28.39
C ASN A 447 2.77 -34.26 -27.30
N VAL A 448 1.66 -34.11 -26.58
CA VAL A 448 1.51 -33.16 -25.45
C VAL A 448 1.71 -33.90 -24.14
N TYR A 449 2.64 -33.43 -23.32
CA TYR A 449 2.94 -33.99 -22.01
C TYR A 449 3.23 -32.91 -20.97
N ILE A 450 2.90 -33.24 -19.72
CA ILE A 450 3.31 -32.51 -18.53
C ILE A 450 4.75 -32.91 -18.22
N LYS A 451 5.70 -32.01 -18.43
CA LYS A 451 7.13 -32.22 -18.14
C LYS A 451 7.34 -32.34 -16.63
N SER A 452 6.86 -31.33 -15.92
CA SER A 452 7.10 -31.16 -14.50
C SER A 452 5.96 -30.41 -13.85
N LEU A 453 5.89 -30.51 -12.52
CA LEU A 453 4.98 -29.69 -11.73
C LEU A 453 5.63 -29.16 -10.45
N TRP A 454 5.02 -28.12 -9.89
CA TRP A 454 5.35 -27.56 -8.58
C TRP A 454 4.08 -27.47 -7.75
N ILE A 455 4.16 -27.87 -6.49
CA ILE A 455 3.09 -27.68 -5.51
C ILE A 455 3.61 -26.75 -4.44
N TYR A 456 2.85 -25.69 -4.16
CA TYR A 456 3.19 -24.76 -3.11
C TYR A 456 1.95 -24.30 -2.35
N LYS A 457 2.13 -24.01 -1.07
CA LYS A 457 1.12 -23.37 -0.25
C LYS A 457 1.24 -21.86 -0.41
N GLN A 458 0.17 -21.21 -0.87
CA GLN A 458 0.11 -19.76 -0.95
C GLN A 458 0.02 -19.19 0.47
N GLN A 459 1.00 -18.35 0.80
CA GLN A 459 1.03 -17.56 2.03
C GLN A 459 0.90 -18.42 3.30
N MET A 460 0.03 -18.05 4.26
CA MET A 460 -0.21 -18.79 5.50
C MET A 460 -0.94 -20.14 5.28
N GLY A 461 -0.83 -20.75 4.10
CA GLY A 461 -1.44 -22.03 3.78
C GLY A 461 -2.93 -21.95 3.41
N ILE A 462 -3.43 -20.76 3.05
CA ILE A 462 -4.86 -20.53 2.75
C ILE A 462 -5.30 -21.36 1.54
N LYS A 463 -4.45 -21.44 0.51
CA LYS A 463 -4.69 -22.23 -0.70
C LYS A 463 -3.43 -23.00 -1.07
N THR A 464 -3.60 -24.21 -1.59
CA THR A 464 -2.51 -24.95 -2.23
C THR A 464 -2.64 -24.76 -3.72
N PHE A 465 -1.55 -24.41 -4.38
CA PHE A 465 -1.48 -24.26 -5.83
C PHE A 465 -0.63 -25.36 -6.42
N VAL A 466 -1.02 -25.78 -7.62
CA VAL A 466 -0.18 -26.59 -8.50
C VAL A 466 0.09 -25.80 -9.78
N ILE A 467 1.34 -25.83 -10.21
CA ILE A 467 1.80 -25.29 -11.51
C ILE A 467 2.29 -26.47 -12.32
N PHE A 468 1.85 -26.58 -13.56
CA PHE A 468 2.29 -27.55 -14.55
C PHE A 468 3.12 -26.85 -15.62
N GLU A 469 4.24 -27.46 -15.98
CA GLU A 469 4.99 -27.12 -17.19
C GLU A 469 4.68 -28.14 -18.28
N PHE A 470 4.23 -27.64 -19.42
CA PHE A 470 3.98 -28.42 -20.63
C PHE A 470 5.13 -28.30 -21.60
N ASN A 471 5.31 -29.31 -22.45
CA ASN A 471 6.31 -29.28 -23.50
C ASN A 471 5.99 -28.32 -24.65
N LYS A 472 4.71 -28.01 -24.86
CA LYS A 472 4.17 -27.06 -25.82
C LYS A 472 2.80 -26.60 -25.36
N ASN A 473 2.26 -25.55 -25.97
CA ASN A 473 0.91 -25.08 -25.68
C ASN A 473 -0.13 -26.16 -26.06
N PRO A 474 -0.89 -26.73 -25.11
CA PRO A 474 -1.89 -27.77 -25.41
C PRO A 474 -2.99 -27.28 -26.35
N ALA A 475 -3.36 -26.00 -26.30
CA ALA A 475 -4.35 -25.40 -27.19
C ALA A 475 -4.00 -25.50 -28.69
N ASP A 476 -2.71 -25.63 -29.03
CA ASP A 476 -2.29 -25.77 -30.43
C ASP A 476 -2.46 -27.20 -30.97
N SER A 477 -2.69 -28.18 -30.08
CA SER A 477 -2.81 -29.61 -30.43
C SER A 477 -4.20 -30.19 -30.11
N LEU A 478 -5.08 -29.42 -29.47
CA LEU A 478 -6.42 -29.83 -29.04
C LEU A 478 -7.47 -29.01 -29.77
N ASP A 479 -8.51 -29.66 -30.30
CA ASP A 479 -9.62 -28.97 -30.93
C ASP A 479 -10.47 -28.18 -29.91
N GLU A 480 -11.40 -27.36 -30.40
CA GLU A 480 -12.21 -26.49 -29.52
C GLU A 480 -13.06 -27.28 -28.52
N ASN A 481 -13.59 -28.45 -28.91
CA ASN A 481 -14.47 -29.27 -28.09
C ASN A 481 -13.74 -30.25 -27.17
N THR A 482 -12.41 -30.28 -27.17
CA THR A 482 -11.62 -31.08 -26.24
C THR A 482 -11.10 -30.23 -25.07
N ALA A 483 -11.32 -30.73 -23.87
CA ALA A 483 -10.72 -30.23 -22.63
C ALA A 483 -9.71 -31.24 -22.07
N MET A 484 -8.78 -30.76 -21.25
CA MET A 484 -7.85 -31.63 -20.52
C MET A 484 -8.42 -31.95 -19.15
N PHE A 485 -8.11 -33.14 -18.64
CA PHE A 485 -8.28 -33.45 -17.23
C PHE A 485 -6.98 -33.93 -16.64
N ILE A 486 -6.75 -33.58 -15.37
CA ILE A 486 -5.58 -33.94 -14.58
C ILE A 486 -6.07 -34.21 -13.17
N SER A 487 -5.79 -35.39 -12.62
CA SER A 487 -6.05 -35.69 -11.22
C SER A 487 -4.85 -36.35 -10.56
N PHE A 488 -4.68 -36.07 -9.28
CA PHE A 488 -3.69 -36.71 -8.44
C PHE A 488 -4.32 -37.81 -7.62
N LYS A 489 -3.62 -38.94 -7.50
CA LYS A 489 -3.90 -39.96 -6.50
C LYS A 489 -2.87 -39.86 -5.39
N THR A 490 -3.32 -39.74 -4.15
CA THR A 490 -2.47 -39.77 -2.97
C THR A 490 -2.36 -41.19 -2.41
N LYS A 491 -1.32 -41.44 -1.61
CA LYS A 491 -1.03 -42.76 -1.01
C LYS A 491 -2.15 -43.33 -0.13
N ASP A 492 -3.01 -42.46 0.42
CA ASP A 492 -4.22 -42.83 1.17
C ASP A 492 -5.41 -43.17 0.26
N GLY A 493 -5.22 -43.15 -1.07
CA GLY A 493 -6.24 -43.44 -2.08
C GLY A 493 -7.12 -42.26 -2.46
N LYS A 494 -6.92 -41.06 -1.89
CA LYS A 494 -7.73 -39.89 -2.23
C LYS A 494 -7.39 -39.35 -3.63
N ILE A 495 -8.42 -38.98 -4.38
CA ILE A 495 -8.29 -38.37 -5.71
C ILE A 495 -8.54 -36.88 -5.61
N ILE A 496 -7.60 -36.07 -6.12
CA ILE A 496 -7.69 -34.61 -6.14
C ILE A 496 -7.70 -34.13 -7.58
N ASN A 497 -8.79 -33.46 -7.98
CA ASN A 497 -8.90 -32.83 -9.29
C ASN A 497 -7.94 -31.63 -9.38
N ALA A 498 -7.18 -31.59 -10.48
CA ALA A 498 -6.19 -30.58 -10.80
C ALA A 498 -6.27 -30.13 -12.27
N ASP A 499 -7.44 -30.26 -12.92
CA ASP A 499 -7.68 -29.88 -14.31
C ASP A 499 -7.30 -28.42 -14.57
N VAL A 500 -6.56 -28.12 -15.63
CA VAL A 500 -6.23 -26.75 -16.04
C VAL A 500 -6.71 -26.49 -17.47
N ASP A 501 -6.86 -25.21 -17.82
CA ASP A 501 -7.17 -24.80 -19.18
C ASP A 501 -6.08 -25.29 -20.17
N LYS A 502 -6.50 -25.64 -21.39
CA LYS A 502 -5.60 -25.96 -22.50
C LYS A 502 -4.77 -24.76 -22.96
N LYS A 503 -5.24 -23.53 -22.74
CA LYS A 503 -4.45 -22.33 -22.99
C LYS A 503 -3.44 -22.12 -21.86
N THR A 504 -2.17 -22.22 -22.20
CA THR A 504 -1.05 -22.01 -21.27
C THR A 504 -0.46 -20.60 -21.41
N PHE A 505 0.26 -20.17 -20.38
CA PHE A 505 1.01 -18.91 -20.36
C PHE A 505 2.46 -19.18 -20.74
N GLN A 506 2.95 -18.50 -21.78
CA GLN A 506 4.36 -18.59 -22.15
C GLN A 506 5.18 -17.61 -21.32
N ILE A 507 6.07 -18.13 -20.47
CA ILE A 507 6.98 -17.34 -19.64
C ILE A 507 8.38 -17.85 -19.88
N ASP A 508 9.24 -17.02 -20.48
CA ASP A 508 10.65 -17.36 -20.76
C ASP A 508 10.82 -18.70 -21.50
N GLY A 509 10.01 -18.91 -22.56
CA GLY A 509 10.01 -20.14 -23.36
C GLY A 509 9.35 -21.36 -22.70
N ARG A 510 8.84 -21.23 -21.48
CA ARG A 510 8.14 -22.31 -20.75
C ARG A 510 6.64 -22.14 -20.85
N TRP A 511 5.93 -23.23 -21.12
CA TRP A 511 4.46 -23.24 -21.19
C TRP A 511 3.89 -23.64 -19.84
N LEU A 512 3.42 -22.66 -19.09
CA LEU A 512 2.96 -22.86 -17.71
C LEU A 512 1.44 -22.71 -17.61
N SER A 513 0.81 -23.59 -16.84
CA SER A 513 -0.57 -23.39 -16.37
C SER A 513 -0.68 -23.85 -14.93
N GLY A 514 -1.68 -23.37 -14.20
CA GLY A 514 -1.77 -23.68 -12.78
C GLY A 514 -3.10 -23.31 -12.20
N ARG A 515 -3.40 -23.90 -11.04
CA ARG A 515 -4.64 -23.67 -10.31
C ARG A 515 -4.51 -23.91 -8.82
N ALA A 516 -5.49 -23.42 -8.08
CA ALA A 516 -5.70 -23.83 -6.71
C ALA A 516 -6.35 -25.23 -6.63
N ILE A 517 -5.93 -26.03 -5.65
CA ILE A 517 -6.40 -27.38 -5.33
C ILE A 517 -6.67 -27.54 -3.82
N ASN A 518 -7.44 -28.58 -3.46
CA ASN A 518 -7.89 -28.85 -2.08
C ASN A 518 -6.83 -29.49 -1.18
N GLY A 519 -5.66 -28.87 -1.08
CA GLY A 519 -4.60 -29.23 -0.13
C GLY A 519 -3.96 -30.59 -0.39
N ILE A 520 -2.69 -30.60 -0.77
CA ILE A 520 -1.92 -31.83 -0.96
C ILE A 520 -0.48 -31.62 -0.51
N ASP A 521 0.09 -32.58 0.22
CA ASP A 521 1.54 -32.64 0.37
C ASP A 521 2.12 -33.34 -0.87
N SER A 522 3.11 -32.71 -1.48
CA SER A 522 3.93 -33.31 -2.52
C SER A 522 4.49 -34.70 -2.16
N ASN A 523 4.64 -35.03 -0.88
CA ASN A 523 5.10 -36.33 -0.35
C ASN A 523 4.04 -37.44 -0.35
N GLU A 524 2.78 -37.06 -0.44
CA GLU A 524 1.65 -37.97 -0.44
C GLU A 524 1.23 -38.36 -1.85
N LEU A 525 1.77 -37.70 -2.89
CA LEU A 525 1.53 -38.03 -4.29
C LEU A 525 2.03 -39.44 -4.65
N GLU A 526 1.14 -40.29 -5.14
CA GLU A 526 1.41 -41.65 -5.64
C GLU A 526 1.46 -41.66 -7.17
N SER A 527 0.43 -41.12 -7.82
CA SER A 527 0.34 -41.07 -9.28
C SER A 527 -0.44 -39.86 -9.77
N ILE A 528 -0.25 -39.55 -11.04
CA ILE A 528 -1.03 -38.56 -11.79
C ILE A 528 -1.81 -39.30 -12.89
N THR A 529 -3.10 -39.00 -12.99
CA THR A 529 -3.93 -39.41 -14.12
C THR A 529 -4.16 -38.18 -14.98
N SER A 530 -3.88 -38.27 -16.27
CA SER A 530 -4.09 -37.18 -17.22
C SER A 530 -4.64 -37.68 -18.54
N GLY A 531 -5.43 -36.85 -19.21
CA GLY A 531 -6.00 -37.18 -20.50
C GLY A 531 -6.87 -36.06 -21.04
N THR A 532 -7.74 -36.40 -21.98
CA THR A 532 -8.66 -35.48 -22.63
C THR A 532 -10.10 -35.90 -22.39
N TRP A 533 -11.04 -34.97 -22.49
CA TRP A 533 -12.46 -35.31 -22.51
C TRP A 533 -13.20 -34.40 -23.48
N ASP A 534 -14.21 -34.97 -24.13
CA ASP A 534 -15.09 -34.24 -25.04
C ASP A 534 -16.10 -33.44 -24.22
N VAL A 535 -16.12 -32.12 -24.43
CA VAL A 535 -16.92 -31.17 -23.66
C VAL A 535 -18.42 -31.33 -23.91
N ARG A 536 -18.83 -31.90 -25.06
CA ARG A 536 -20.24 -32.10 -25.42
C ARG A 536 -20.82 -33.36 -24.80
N THR A 537 -20.05 -34.44 -24.80
CA THR A 537 -20.48 -35.78 -24.40
C THR A 537 -20.05 -36.16 -22.99
N GLY A 538 -19.06 -35.47 -22.41
CA GLY A 538 -18.46 -35.83 -21.13
C GLY A 538 -17.53 -37.05 -21.20
N ALA A 539 -17.32 -37.64 -22.38
CA ALA A 539 -16.56 -38.87 -22.54
C ALA A 539 -15.05 -38.62 -22.40
N ARG A 540 -14.39 -39.38 -21.52
CA ARG A 540 -12.93 -39.37 -21.38
C ARG A 540 -12.26 -40.13 -22.53
N THR A 541 -11.18 -39.57 -23.02
CA THR A 541 -10.34 -40.12 -24.09
C THR A 541 -8.86 -39.94 -23.70
N ASN A 542 -7.98 -40.79 -24.24
CA ASN A 542 -6.53 -40.70 -23.99
C ASN A 542 -6.14 -40.69 -22.49
N GLU A 543 -6.83 -41.47 -21.64
CA GLU A 543 -6.48 -41.55 -20.22
C GLU A 543 -5.13 -42.25 -20.04
N ASN A 544 -4.21 -41.59 -19.33
CA ASN A 544 -2.89 -42.09 -19.01
C ASN A 544 -2.67 -41.97 -17.50
N ILE A 545 -2.09 -43.01 -16.90
CA ILE A 545 -1.67 -43.01 -15.49
C ILE A 545 -0.15 -43.05 -15.45
N LYS A 546 0.46 -42.14 -14.69
CA LYS A 546 1.90 -42.06 -14.49
C LYS A 546 2.20 -42.10 -12.99
N GLU A 547 2.92 -43.13 -12.56
CA GLU A 547 3.44 -43.20 -11.19
C GLU A 547 4.52 -42.14 -10.97
N ILE A 548 4.49 -41.51 -9.79
CA ILE A 548 5.43 -40.48 -9.41
C ILE A 548 6.59 -41.15 -8.67
N ILE A 549 7.69 -41.34 -9.38
CA ILE A 549 8.95 -41.84 -8.82
C ILE A 549 9.73 -40.64 -8.30
N LYS A 550 10.03 -40.64 -6.99
CA LYS A 550 10.74 -39.54 -6.32
C LYS A 550 12.24 -39.70 -6.34
#